data_AF-A0A2S9Q955-F1
#
_entry.id   AF-A0A2S9Q955-F1
#
_cell.length_a   1.000
_cell.length_b   1.000
_cell.length_c   1.000
_cell.angle_alpha   90.00
_cell.angle_beta   90.00
_cell.angle_gamma   90.00
#
_symmetry.space_group_name_H-M   'P 1'
#
loop_
_entity.id
_entity.type
_entity.pdbx_description
1 polymer ?
#
loop_
_entity_poly.entity_id
_entity_poly.type
_entity_poly.pdbx_seq_one_letter_code
_entity_poly.pdbx_strand_id
1 'polypeptide(L)'
;MSSHRPIDSLSVFVNRQKLGYVETCERPDVPAATNRPHALGWNVYFEPRKHLIGELGTILIEVAVNGIVVQRRYHRYDPRARSTRPAVYFMHIPKTAGTSTRRALQSDPDINLLQVYHEYPCLHEDQIATFSNQALDDVDIVFGHYMYGLHKHSGRDYKYISIVRDPVDHAISCYLYMKYVVKDTRITARSSIFDAFDNVDDVTFDNYSTRYLAGYADQQKVGPAQFEKALKNVDSEFAYIGTVENYRQSLEAISFYLGKELPHRVDNVTPVSNEMAALDRNEVAERLRPRLSYDLKLYEAICQRFPGDYFFATRAQSQAG
;
A
#
# COMPACT_ATOMS: atom_id res chain seq x y z
N MET A 1 32.93 -35.53 1.84
CA MET A 1 31.50 -35.39 2.24
C MET A 1 31.39 -34.15 3.11
N SER A 2 30.88 -33.05 2.55
CA SER A 2 30.75 -31.79 3.27
C SER A 2 29.67 -31.95 4.34
N SER A 3 30.06 -31.91 5.62
CA SER A 3 29.15 -31.92 6.76
C SER A 3 28.42 -30.58 6.84
N HIS A 4 27.41 -30.39 6.00
CA HIS A 4 26.48 -29.29 6.19
C HIS A 4 25.70 -29.57 7.47
N ARG A 5 26.03 -28.83 8.54
CA ARG A 5 25.17 -28.79 9.73
C ARG A 5 23.80 -28.26 9.29
N PRO A 6 22.70 -28.93 9.64
CA PRO A 6 21.36 -28.41 9.39
C PRO A 6 21.20 -27.03 10.04
N ILE A 7 20.40 -26.15 9.44
CA ILE A 7 20.04 -24.86 10.03
C ILE A 7 18.88 -25.14 10.99
N ASP A 8 19.19 -25.37 12.26
CA ASP A 8 18.19 -25.64 13.31
C ASP A 8 17.63 -24.35 13.89
N SER A 9 18.40 -23.27 13.85
CA SER A 9 17.96 -21.94 14.26
C SER A 9 18.65 -20.83 13.48
N LEU A 10 17.88 -19.78 13.20
CA LEU A 10 18.36 -18.50 12.67
C LEU A 10 17.98 -17.41 13.67
N SER A 11 18.90 -16.50 13.97
CA SER A 11 18.63 -15.34 14.81
C SER A 11 19.35 -14.12 14.26
N VAL A 12 18.66 -12.99 14.25
CA VAL A 12 19.23 -11.71 13.83
C VAL A 12 19.29 -10.80 15.04
N PHE A 13 20.40 -10.07 15.18
CA PHE A 13 20.64 -9.12 16.25
C PHE A 13 20.87 -7.76 15.64
N VAL A 14 20.24 -6.74 16.22
CA VAL A 14 20.49 -5.33 15.89
C VAL A 14 21.14 -4.71 17.10
N ASN A 15 22.38 -4.24 16.95
CA ASN A 15 23.15 -3.62 18.02
C ASN A 15 23.18 -4.48 19.30
N ARG A 16 23.49 -5.77 19.11
CA ARG A 16 23.53 -6.84 20.13
C ARG A 16 22.18 -7.24 20.74
N GLN A 17 21.09 -6.58 20.38
CA GLN A 17 19.75 -6.96 20.82
C GLN A 17 19.14 -7.94 19.83
N LYS A 18 18.71 -9.11 20.32
CA LYS A 18 18.06 -10.13 19.47
C LYS A 18 16.72 -9.59 18.99
N LEU A 19 16.48 -9.61 17.68
CA LEU A 19 15.17 -9.32 17.12
C LEU A 19 14.20 -10.47 17.43
N GLY A 20 12.98 -10.12 17.82
CA GLY A 20 11.93 -11.09 18.13
C GLY A 20 11.33 -11.76 16.90
N TYR A 21 11.54 -11.20 15.71
CA TYR A 21 10.98 -11.69 14.45
C TYR A 21 12.04 -11.70 13.35
N VAL A 22 12.13 -12.84 12.66
CA VAL A 22 12.95 -13.04 11.46
C VAL A 22 12.10 -13.84 10.49
N GLU A 23 11.79 -13.24 9.35
CA GLU A 23 11.09 -13.93 8.27
C GLU A 23 12.11 -14.72 7.45
N THR A 24 11.79 -15.96 7.12
CA THR A 24 12.65 -16.82 6.30
C THR A 24 11.92 -17.26 5.04
N CYS A 25 12.67 -17.40 3.95
CA CYS A 25 12.14 -17.90 2.69
C CYS A 25 13.13 -18.87 2.05
N GLU A 26 12.63 -19.91 1.40
CA GLU A 26 13.48 -20.79 0.60
C GLU A 26 14.03 -20.03 -0.61
N ARG A 27 15.28 -20.33 -0.98
CA ARG A 27 15.97 -19.70 -2.11
C ARG A 27 16.43 -20.76 -3.11
N PRO A 28 15.51 -21.41 -3.85
CA PRO A 28 15.85 -22.50 -4.77
C PRO A 28 16.74 -22.06 -5.94
N ASP A 29 16.73 -20.76 -6.25
CA ASP A 29 17.61 -20.14 -7.24
C ASP A 29 19.09 -20.23 -6.85
N VAL A 30 19.41 -20.22 -5.55
CA VAL A 30 20.80 -20.26 -5.07
C VAL A 30 21.42 -21.65 -5.25
N PRO A 31 20.79 -22.78 -4.84
CA PRO A 31 21.23 -24.13 -5.19
C PRO A 31 21.50 -24.30 -6.68
N ALA A 32 20.56 -23.86 -7.52
CA ALA A 32 20.66 -23.95 -8.98
C ALA A 32 21.90 -23.22 -9.53
N ALA A 33 22.30 -22.11 -8.90
CA ALA A 33 23.44 -21.30 -9.33
C ALA A 33 24.79 -21.63 -8.65
N THR A 34 24.78 -22.24 -7.46
CA THR A 34 25.98 -22.32 -6.58
C THR A 34 26.39 -23.73 -6.17
N ASN A 35 25.70 -24.76 -6.69
CA ASN A 35 25.92 -26.18 -6.37
C ASN A 35 25.81 -26.49 -4.87
N ARG A 36 25.07 -25.65 -4.12
CA ARG A 36 24.73 -25.86 -2.71
C ARG A 36 23.41 -26.64 -2.63
N PRO A 37 23.24 -27.55 -1.66
CA PRO A 37 22.03 -28.37 -1.59
C PRO A 37 20.79 -27.61 -1.12
N HIS A 38 20.97 -26.53 -0.37
CA HIS A 38 19.89 -25.72 0.18
C HIS A 38 20.37 -24.29 0.41
N ALA A 39 19.45 -23.33 0.33
CA ALA A 39 19.67 -21.96 0.72
C ALA A 39 18.41 -21.37 1.35
N LEU A 40 18.60 -20.63 2.43
CA LEU A 40 17.55 -19.92 3.15
C LEU A 40 17.83 -18.43 3.08
N GLY A 41 16.88 -17.67 2.54
CA GLY A 41 16.82 -16.22 2.65
C GLY A 41 16.27 -15.81 4.01
N TRP A 42 16.62 -14.61 4.44
CA TRP A 42 16.12 -14.03 5.68
C TRP A 42 15.84 -12.54 5.52
N ASN A 43 14.77 -12.07 6.15
CA ASN A 43 14.35 -10.68 6.19
C ASN A 43 14.06 -10.26 7.61
N VAL A 44 14.37 -9.00 7.92
CA VAL A 44 14.04 -8.38 9.21
C VAL A 44 13.58 -6.95 8.98
N TYR A 45 12.68 -6.51 9.85
CA TYR A 45 12.17 -5.15 9.88
C TYR A 45 12.24 -4.67 11.33
N PHE A 46 12.77 -3.47 11.53
CA PHE A 46 12.96 -2.90 12.86
C PHE A 46 13.01 -1.38 12.77
N GLU A 47 12.81 -0.71 13.89
CA GLU A 47 12.85 0.76 14.00
C GLU A 47 14.30 1.21 14.22
N PRO A 48 14.97 1.82 13.22
CA PRO A 48 16.39 2.15 13.32
C PRO A 48 16.71 3.03 14.54
N ARG A 49 15.86 4.01 14.84
CA ARG A 49 15.99 4.92 15.99
C ARG A 49 16.05 4.23 17.34
N LYS A 50 15.30 3.14 17.53
CA LYS A 50 15.28 2.41 18.82
C LYS A 50 16.60 1.73 19.12
N HIS A 51 17.39 1.47 18.07
CA HIS A 51 18.61 0.70 18.20
C HIS A 51 19.86 1.55 18.06
N LEU A 52 19.79 2.86 17.78
CA LEU A 52 20.99 3.68 17.55
C LEU A 52 21.98 3.62 18.72
N ILE A 53 23.26 3.37 18.41
CA ILE A 53 24.37 3.46 19.36
C ILE A 53 25.21 4.69 19.04
N GLY A 54 25.37 5.57 20.03
CA GLY A 54 26.19 6.78 19.93
C GLY A 54 25.62 7.84 18.97
N GLU A 55 26.36 8.93 18.81
CA GLU A 55 25.95 10.08 17.99
C GLU A 55 26.09 9.85 16.48
N LEU A 56 26.81 8.79 16.09
CA LEU A 56 27.19 8.52 14.69
C LEU A 56 26.10 7.78 13.88
N GLY A 57 24.99 7.40 14.49
CA GLY A 57 23.88 6.74 13.78
C GLY A 57 24.24 5.35 13.25
N THR A 58 25.06 4.57 13.97
CA THR A 58 25.51 3.27 13.49
C THR A 58 24.59 2.13 13.93
N ILE A 59 24.27 1.23 13.00
CA ILE A 59 23.47 0.03 13.21
C ILE A 59 24.31 -1.20 12.84
N LEU A 60 24.65 -2.02 13.83
CA LEU A 60 25.25 -3.34 13.63
C LEU A 60 24.15 -4.37 13.46
N ILE A 61 24.13 -5.07 12.33
CA ILE A 61 23.31 -6.26 12.11
C ILE A 61 24.20 -7.49 12.18
N GLU A 62 23.85 -8.44 13.04
CA GLU A 62 24.51 -9.73 13.14
C GLU A 62 23.53 -10.86 12.85
N VAL A 63 23.97 -11.86 12.12
CA VAL A 63 23.19 -13.07 11.86
C VAL A 63 23.89 -14.26 12.48
N ALA A 64 23.15 -14.99 13.31
CA ALA A 64 23.60 -16.22 13.93
C ALA A 64 22.82 -17.41 13.40
N VAL A 65 23.55 -18.49 13.09
CA VAL A 65 23.01 -19.80 12.71
C VAL A 65 23.44 -20.80 13.78
N ASN A 66 22.49 -21.52 14.37
CA ASN A 66 22.73 -22.47 15.45
C ASN A 66 23.57 -21.87 16.61
N GLY A 67 23.26 -20.62 16.97
CA GLY A 67 23.94 -19.87 18.02
C GLY A 67 25.31 -19.28 17.65
N ILE A 68 25.83 -19.54 16.44
CA ILE A 68 27.12 -19.02 15.97
C ILE A 68 26.88 -17.83 15.05
N VAL A 69 27.47 -16.67 15.36
CA VAL A 69 27.42 -15.50 14.47
C VAL A 69 28.23 -15.78 13.20
N VAL A 70 27.54 -15.88 12.06
CA VAL A 70 28.12 -16.17 10.75
C VAL A 70 28.29 -14.93 9.88
N GLN A 71 27.59 -13.83 10.22
CA GLN A 71 27.68 -12.57 9.49
C GLN A 71 27.57 -11.39 10.45
N ARG A 72 28.34 -10.33 10.18
CA ARG A 72 28.22 -9.00 10.80
C ARG A 72 28.30 -7.93 9.73
N ARG A 73 27.42 -6.94 9.78
CA ARG A 73 27.46 -5.77 8.90
C ARG A 73 27.11 -4.51 9.68
N TYR A 74 27.84 -3.44 9.41
CA TYR A 74 27.54 -2.12 9.90
C TYR A 74 26.79 -1.33 8.83
N HIS A 75 25.72 -0.68 9.25
CA HIS A 75 24.90 0.20 8.46
C HIS A 75 24.94 1.58 9.09
N ARG A 76 25.03 2.61 8.25
CA ARG A 76 24.86 3.99 8.71
C ARG A 76 23.38 4.35 8.53
N TYR A 77 22.78 4.86 9.58
CA TYR A 77 21.45 5.43 9.59
C TYR A 77 21.56 6.84 10.13
N ASP A 78 21.29 7.81 9.27
CA ASP A 78 21.25 9.21 9.67
C ASP A 78 19.80 9.56 10.03
N PRO A 79 19.46 9.67 11.33
CA PRO A 79 18.11 10.02 11.73
C PRO A 79 17.75 11.40 11.18
N ARG A 80 16.76 11.48 10.27
CA ARG A 80 16.24 12.76 9.79
C ARG A 80 15.71 13.59 10.97
N ALA A 81 15.88 14.92 10.94
CA ALA A 81 15.17 15.74 11.92
C ALA A 81 13.66 15.50 11.75
N ARG A 82 12.92 15.39 12.87
CA ARG A 82 11.46 15.24 12.80
C ARG A 82 10.89 16.46 12.09
N SER A 83 10.20 16.23 10.97
CA SER A 83 9.56 17.29 10.21
C SER A 83 8.41 17.88 11.03
N THR A 84 8.31 19.21 11.04
CA THR A 84 7.19 19.94 11.66
C THR A 84 5.96 19.98 10.75
N ARG A 85 6.08 19.53 9.49
CA ARG A 85 4.93 19.42 8.58
C ARG A 85 4.13 18.15 8.92
N PRO A 86 2.80 18.18 8.74
CA PRO A 86 1.99 16.98 8.87
C PRO A 86 2.49 15.86 7.95
N ALA A 87 2.52 14.62 8.46
CA ALA A 87 2.80 13.45 7.67
C ALA A 87 1.62 13.13 6.73
N VAL A 88 1.90 12.61 5.55
CA VAL A 88 0.85 12.23 4.59
C VAL A 88 0.72 10.72 4.54
N TYR A 89 -0.50 10.26 4.81
CA TYR A 89 -0.88 8.87 4.65
C TYR A 89 -1.61 8.72 3.33
N PHE A 90 -0.85 8.47 2.26
CA PHE A 90 -1.41 8.20 0.96
C PHE A 90 -1.84 6.74 0.87
N MET A 91 -3.12 6.52 1.13
CA MET A 91 -3.74 5.21 1.01
C MET A 91 -3.98 4.88 -0.46
N HIS A 92 -3.09 4.10 -1.05
CA HIS A 92 -3.26 3.64 -2.42
C HIS A 92 -4.18 2.42 -2.43
N ILE A 93 -5.41 2.62 -2.90
CA ILE A 93 -6.33 1.50 -3.17
C ILE A 93 -5.88 0.82 -4.48
N PRO A 94 -5.70 -0.51 -4.53
CA PRO A 94 -5.34 -1.20 -5.75
C PRO A 94 -6.20 -0.80 -6.95
N LYS A 95 -5.57 -0.68 -8.13
CA LYS A 95 -6.22 -0.32 -9.41
C LYS A 95 -6.80 1.10 -9.49
N THR A 96 -6.34 2.03 -8.63
CA THR A 96 -6.71 3.46 -8.69
C THR A 96 -5.54 4.37 -9.11
N ALA A 97 -4.85 4.01 -10.19
CA ALA A 97 -3.71 4.78 -10.75
C ALA A 97 -2.48 4.96 -9.82
N GLY A 98 -2.35 4.17 -8.74
CA GLY A 98 -1.24 4.35 -7.79
C GLY A 98 0.15 3.99 -8.31
N THR A 99 0.30 3.19 -9.37
CA THR A 99 1.63 2.98 -10.00
C THR A 99 2.19 4.28 -10.56
N SER A 100 1.35 5.03 -11.29
CA SER A 100 1.65 6.37 -11.80
C SER A 100 2.01 7.32 -10.66
N THR A 101 1.16 7.37 -9.63
CA THR A 101 1.36 8.29 -8.50
C THR A 101 2.61 7.97 -7.70
N ARG A 102 2.89 6.69 -7.47
CA ARG A 102 4.12 6.24 -6.80
C ARG A 102 5.36 6.72 -7.54
N ARG A 103 5.39 6.56 -8.86
CA ARG A 103 6.52 7.00 -9.69
C ARG A 103 6.70 8.52 -9.63
N ALA A 104 5.60 9.28 -9.59
CA ALA A 104 5.65 10.71 -9.40
C ALA A 104 6.25 11.10 -8.03
N LEU A 105 5.80 10.46 -6.95
CA LEU A 105 6.34 10.69 -5.60
C LEU A 105 7.82 10.30 -5.48
N GLN A 106 8.22 9.18 -6.09
CA GLN A 106 9.61 8.70 -6.10
C GLN A 106 10.55 9.58 -6.93
N SER A 107 10.02 10.47 -7.78
CA SER A 107 10.84 11.34 -8.62
C SER A 107 11.47 12.49 -7.84
N ASP A 108 10.95 12.80 -6.65
CA ASP A 108 11.49 13.81 -5.74
C ASP A 108 12.34 13.13 -4.63
N PRO A 109 13.68 13.27 -4.65
CA PRO A 109 14.56 12.63 -3.67
C PRO A 109 14.45 13.23 -2.26
N ASP A 110 13.85 14.42 -2.11
CA ASP A 110 13.70 15.06 -0.79
C ASP A 110 12.55 14.44 0.01
N ILE A 111 11.62 13.75 -0.66
CA ILE A 111 10.48 13.10 0.00
C ILE A 111 10.95 11.82 0.69
N ASN A 112 10.79 11.74 2.02
CA ASN A 112 10.95 10.47 2.72
C ASN A 112 9.70 9.58 2.55
N LEU A 113 9.67 8.82 1.45
CA LEU A 113 8.58 7.92 1.10
C LEU A 113 8.79 6.52 1.71
N LEU A 114 7.90 6.11 2.60
CA LEU A 114 7.78 4.71 3.03
C LEU A 114 6.73 3.99 2.19
N GLN A 115 7.12 2.88 1.58
CA GLN A 115 6.21 2.03 0.81
C GLN A 115 5.68 0.87 1.65
N VAL A 116 4.36 0.72 1.67
CA VAL A 116 3.64 -0.33 2.41
C VAL A 116 2.86 -1.19 1.42
N TYR A 117 3.27 -2.43 1.21
CA TYR A 117 2.64 -3.36 0.27
C TYR A 117 2.74 -4.79 0.78
N HIS A 118 1.87 -5.67 0.28
CA HIS A 118 1.90 -7.10 0.53
C HIS A 118 3.08 -7.83 -0.14
N GLU A 119 3.89 -7.14 -0.95
CA GLU A 119 5.01 -7.73 -1.70
C GLU A 119 6.36 -7.22 -1.19
N TYR A 120 7.31 -8.14 -1.02
CA TYR A 120 8.72 -7.83 -0.78
C TYR A 120 9.28 -6.95 -1.91
N PRO A 121 10.11 -5.92 -1.63
CA PRO A 121 10.76 -5.57 -0.36
C PRO A 121 10.01 -4.56 0.53
N CYS A 122 8.70 -4.41 0.36
CA CYS A 122 7.93 -3.40 1.11
C CYS A 122 7.52 -3.91 2.50
N LEU A 123 7.19 -2.97 3.40
CA LEU A 123 6.59 -3.33 4.69
C LEU A 123 5.13 -3.74 4.52
N HIS A 124 4.71 -4.77 5.25
CA HIS A 124 3.30 -5.11 5.41
C HIS A 124 2.68 -4.36 6.61
N GLU A 125 1.37 -4.13 6.60
CA GLU A 125 0.68 -3.47 7.72
C GLU A 125 0.83 -4.23 9.04
N ASP A 126 0.83 -5.57 9.01
CA ASP A 126 1.05 -6.40 10.20
C ASP A 126 2.44 -6.22 10.81
N GLN A 127 3.46 -5.99 9.97
CA GLN A 127 4.82 -5.74 10.44
C GLN A 127 4.88 -4.40 11.15
N ILE A 128 4.24 -3.36 10.58
CA ILE A 128 4.15 -2.03 11.18
C ILE A 128 3.38 -2.08 12.52
N ALA A 129 2.37 -2.94 12.63
CA ALA A 129 1.61 -3.12 13.86
C ALA A 129 2.47 -3.57 15.06
N THR A 130 3.65 -4.16 14.81
CA THR A 130 4.62 -4.54 15.86
C THR A 130 5.53 -3.40 16.32
N PHE A 131 5.52 -2.26 15.61
CA PHE A 131 6.38 -1.12 15.91
C PHE A 131 5.78 -0.16 16.93
N SER A 132 6.59 0.75 17.48
CA SER A 132 6.09 1.78 18.39
C SER A 132 5.16 2.79 17.73
N ASN A 133 4.49 3.58 18.56
CA ASN A 133 3.67 4.71 18.14
C ASN A 133 4.48 5.89 17.56
N GLN A 134 5.81 5.76 17.44
CA GLN A 134 6.71 6.78 16.88
C GLN A 134 7.53 6.23 15.71
N ALA A 135 7.23 5.01 15.26
CA ALA A 135 7.98 4.31 14.22
C ALA A 135 7.99 5.06 12.88
N LEU A 136 6.92 5.81 12.62
CA LEU A 136 6.71 6.55 11.38
C LEU A 136 6.99 8.06 11.52
N ASP A 137 7.54 8.53 12.66
CA ASP A 137 7.78 9.96 12.91
C ASP A 137 8.73 10.60 11.88
N ASP A 138 9.61 9.82 11.25
CA ASP A 138 10.55 10.36 10.26
C ASP A 138 10.03 10.30 8.83
N VAL A 139 8.88 9.66 8.61
CA VAL A 139 8.34 9.42 7.29
C VAL A 139 7.50 10.61 6.87
N ASP A 140 7.80 11.19 5.71
CA ASP A 140 6.99 12.29 5.18
C ASP A 140 5.72 11.76 4.54
N ILE A 141 5.84 10.66 3.80
CA ILE A 141 4.72 10.03 3.10
C ILE A 141 4.75 8.52 3.33
N VAL A 142 3.66 7.98 3.86
CA VAL A 142 3.38 6.54 3.86
C VAL A 142 2.51 6.26 2.64
N PHE A 143 2.94 5.39 1.74
CA PHE A 143 2.26 5.11 0.48
C PHE A 143 2.12 3.62 0.23
N GLY A 144 0.91 3.18 -0.13
CA GLY A 144 0.72 1.83 -0.65
C GLY A 144 -0.60 1.19 -0.22
N HIS A 145 -0.64 -0.14 -0.26
CA HIS A 145 -1.82 -0.95 -0.02
C HIS A 145 -1.93 -1.25 1.47
N TYR A 146 -2.64 -0.40 2.19
CA TYR A 146 -2.90 -0.58 3.62
C TYR A 146 -4.28 -0.03 3.98
N MET A 147 -4.86 -0.59 5.04
CA MET A 147 -6.15 -0.17 5.57
C MET A 147 -6.01 1.12 6.39
N TYR A 148 -7.05 1.95 6.47
CA TYR A 148 -7.04 3.12 7.36
C TYR A 148 -6.61 2.74 8.79
N GLY A 149 -5.58 3.41 9.31
CA GLY A 149 -5.14 3.28 10.71
C GLY A 149 -3.65 3.46 10.96
N LEU A 150 -2.80 3.50 9.94
CA LEU A 150 -1.34 3.54 10.14
C LEU A 150 -0.82 4.81 10.84
N HIS A 151 -1.60 5.91 10.86
CA HIS A 151 -1.24 7.11 11.62
C HIS A 151 -1.04 6.86 13.12
N LYS A 152 -1.63 5.79 13.68
CA LYS A 152 -1.42 5.40 15.08
C LYS A 152 0.04 5.08 15.43
N HIS A 153 0.87 4.84 14.41
CA HIS A 153 2.31 4.58 14.53
C HIS A 153 3.19 5.82 14.40
N SER A 154 2.59 7.02 14.45
CA SER A 154 3.27 8.31 14.44
C SER A 154 2.68 9.23 15.51
N GLY A 155 3.55 10.02 16.14
CA GLY A 155 3.16 11.13 17.02
C GLY A 155 3.00 12.46 16.28
N ARG A 156 3.18 12.49 14.97
CA ARG A 156 3.05 13.71 14.16
C ARG A 156 1.60 13.98 13.78
N ASP A 157 1.27 15.27 13.61
CA ASP A 157 0.09 15.67 12.86
C ASP A 157 0.08 14.98 11.50
N TYR A 158 -1.10 14.66 10.99
CA TYR A 158 -1.22 13.90 9.76
C TYR A 158 -2.44 14.31 8.94
N LYS A 159 -2.41 13.91 7.67
CA LYS A 159 -3.58 13.91 6.79
C LYS A 159 -3.58 12.66 5.92
N TYR A 160 -4.78 12.13 5.66
CA TYR A 160 -4.97 11.12 4.64
C TYR A 160 -5.20 11.72 3.27
N ILE A 161 -4.66 11.04 2.26
CA ILE A 161 -4.92 11.30 0.86
C ILE A 161 -5.20 9.96 0.17
N SER A 162 -6.09 9.95 -0.81
CA SER A 162 -6.31 8.77 -1.65
C SER A 162 -6.74 9.15 -3.07
N ILE A 163 -6.77 8.15 -3.94
CA ILE A 163 -7.43 8.23 -5.24
C ILE A 163 -8.35 7.01 -5.30
N VAL A 164 -9.63 7.25 -5.58
CA VAL A 164 -10.63 6.21 -5.84
C VAL A 164 -10.93 6.13 -7.34
N ARG A 165 -11.72 5.14 -7.74
CA ARG A 165 -12.21 4.97 -9.10
C ARG A 165 -13.69 4.66 -9.01
N ASP A 166 -14.44 4.95 -10.07
CA ASP A 166 -15.82 4.46 -10.19
C ASP A 166 -15.88 2.96 -9.81
N PRO A 167 -16.78 2.55 -8.91
CA PRO A 167 -16.79 1.19 -8.37
C PRO A 167 -16.97 0.09 -9.43
N VAL A 168 -17.71 0.35 -10.50
CA VAL A 168 -17.93 -0.60 -11.59
C VAL A 168 -16.65 -0.74 -12.41
N ASP A 169 -16.04 0.39 -12.78
CA ASP A 169 -14.79 0.40 -13.54
C ASP A 169 -13.61 -0.15 -12.72
N HIS A 170 -13.66 0.03 -11.39
CA HIS A 170 -12.74 -0.57 -10.43
C HIS A 170 -12.87 -2.09 -10.39
N ALA A 171 -14.09 -2.61 -10.23
CA ALA A 171 -14.40 -4.05 -10.26
C ALA A 171 -13.90 -4.72 -11.56
N ILE A 172 -14.20 -4.12 -12.72
CA ILE A 172 -13.73 -4.58 -14.03
C ILE A 172 -12.19 -4.58 -14.07
N SER A 173 -11.56 -3.51 -13.60
CA SER A 173 -10.11 -3.39 -13.60
C SER A 173 -9.41 -4.39 -12.68
N CYS A 174 -10.02 -4.74 -11.54
CA CYS A 174 -9.53 -5.79 -10.65
C CYS A 174 -9.63 -7.15 -11.32
N TYR A 175 -10.80 -7.49 -11.87
CA TYR A 175 -11.03 -8.74 -12.60
C TYR A 175 -10.00 -8.95 -13.72
N LEU A 176 -9.84 -7.96 -14.61
CA LEU A 176 -8.92 -8.05 -15.74
C LEU A 176 -7.45 -8.12 -15.30
N TYR A 177 -7.10 -7.43 -14.22
CA TYR A 177 -5.75 -7.51 -13.66
C TYR A 177 -5.45 -8.90 -13.08
N MET A 178 -6.39 -9.47 -12.31
CA MET A 178 -6.26 -10.82 -11.77
C MET A 178 -6.18 -11.86 -12.88
N LYS A 179 -6.98 -11.71 -13.95
CA LYS A 179 -7.02 -12.65 -15.07
C LYS A 179 -5.77 -12.59 -15.95
N TYR A 180 -5.35 -11.39 -16.36
CA TYR A 180 -4.33 -11.24 -17.41
C TYR A 180 -2.92 -10.94 -16.88
N VAL A 181 -2.80 -10.29 -15.73
CA VAL A 181 -1.50 -9.90 -15.16
C VAL A 181 -1.06 -10.87 -14.07
N VAL A 182 -1.89 -11.03 -13.03
CA VAL A 182 -1.59 -11.97 -11.93
C VAL A 182 -1.73 -13.42 -12.40
N LYS A 183 -2.67 -13.67 -13.32
CA LYS A 183 -3.07 -15.02 -13.77
C LYS A 183 -3.52 -15.90 -12.61
N ASP A 184 -4.36 -15.33 -11.74
CA ASP A 184 -4.98 -16.07 -10.64
C ASP A 184 -5.78 -17.25 -11.21
N THR A 185 -5.46 -18.47 -10.77
CA THR A 185 -6.09 -19.71 -11.27
C THR A 185 -7.59 -19.75 -10.98
N ARG A 186 -8.04 -19.13 -9.88
CA ARG A 186 -9.45 -19.05 -9.50
C ARG A 186 -10.26 -18.21 -10.49
N ILE A 187 -9.63 -17.20 -11.08
CA ILE A 187 -10.22 -16.24 -12.03
C ILE A 187 -10.04 -16.71 -13.48
N THR A 188 -8.86 -17.20 -13.84
CA THR A 188 -8.57 -17.68 -15.21
C THR A 188 -9.37 -18.94 -15.58
N ALA A 189 -9.79 -19.72 -14.58
CA ALA A 189 -10.73 -20.83 -14.76
C ALA A 189 -12.18 -20.38 -15.04
N ARG A 190 -12.48 -19.08 -14.96
CA ARG A 190 -13.83 -18.53 -15.14
C ARG A 190 -14.05 -18.05 -16.56
N SER A 191 -15.24 -18.33 -17.06
CA SER A 191 -15.66 -18.02 -18.42
C SER A 191 -15.88 -16.52 -18.66
N SER A 192 -16.25 -15.77 -17.61
CA SER A 192 -16.57 -14.34 -17.68
C SER A 192 -16.36 -13.65 -16.34
N ILE A 193 -16.49 -12.31 -16.32
CA ILE A 193 -16.53 -11.53 -15.07
C ILE A 193 -17.72 -11.94 -14.20
N PHE A 194 -18.88 -12.25 -14.78
CA PHE A 194 -20.07 -12.64 -14.03
C PHE A 194 -19.87 -13.97 -13.31
N ASP A 195 -19.34 -14.97 -14.02
CA ASP A 195 -18.96 -16.27 -13.44
C ASP A 195 -17.91 -16.10 -12.32
N ALA A 196 -16.92 -15.21 -12.51
CA ALA A 196 -15.95 -14.91 -11.45
C ALA A 196 -16.60 -14.26 -10.23
N PHE A 197 -17.47 -13.26 -10.41
CA PHE A 197 -18.16 -12.65 -9.29
C PHE A 197 -19.05 -13.67 -8.57
N ASP A 198 -19.85 -14.44 -9.29
CA ASP A 198 -20.77 -15.39 -8.68
C ASP A 198 -20.06 -16.52 -7.92
N ASN A 199 -18.89 -16.97 -8.40
CA ASN A 199 -18.25 -18.19 -7.92
C ASN A 199 -16.89 -17.99 -7.21
N VAL A 200 -16.35 -16.78 -7.16
CA VAL A 200 -15.09 -16.48 -6.46
C VAL A 200 -15.36 -15.52 -5.30
N ASP A 201 -15.11 -16.02 -4.09
CA ASP A 201 -15.17 -15.23 -2.87
C ASP A 201 -13.84 -14.50 -2.68
N ASP A 202 -13.76 -13.28 -3.23
CA ASP A 202 -12.61 -12.40 -3.13
C ASP A 202 -13.04 -11.01 -2.66
N VAL A 203 -12.32 -10.46 -1.68
CA VAL A 203 -12.64 -9.16 -1.09
C VAL A 203 -12.54 -8.02 -2.10
N THR A 204 -11.77 -8.18 -3.20
CA THR A 204 -11.69 -7.22 -4.29
C THR A 204 -13.01 -7.01 -5.04
N PHE A 205 -13.97 -7.93 -4.86
CA PHE A 205 -15.30 -7.91 -5.49
C PHE A 205 -16.43 -7.51 -4.53
N ASP A 206 -16.11 -7.07 -3.32
CA ASP A 206 -17.07 -6.64 -2.30
C ASP A 206 -16.66 -5.31 -1.64
N ASN A 207 -17.27 -4.21 -2.12
CA ASN A 207 -17.13 -2.85 -1.57
C ASN A 207 -15.70 -2.49 -1.15
N TYR A 208 -14.76 -2.66 -2.07
CA TYR A 208 -13.34 -2.63 -1.81
C TYR A 208 -12.84 -1.28 -1.32
N SER A 209 -13.35 -0.17 -1.86
CA SER A 209 -12.94 1.17 -1.41
C SER A 209 -13.46 1.46 0.00
N THR A 210 -14.71 1.07 0.29
CA THR A 210 -15.31 1.18 1.62
C THR A 210 -14.48 0.43 2.65
N ARG A 211 -14.01 -0.78 2.32
CA ARG A 211 -13.14 -1.58 3.18
C ARG A 211 -11.87 -0.86 3.59
N TYR A 212 -11.15 -0.30 2.60
CA TYR A 212 -9.92 0.46 2.81
C TYR A 212 -10.15 1.68 3.70
N LEU A 213 -11.13 2.52 3.32
CA LEU A 213 -11.40 3.78 3.99
C LEU A 213 -11.99 3.58 5.40
N ALA A 214 -12.68 2.46 5.66
CA ALA A 214 -13.14 2.09 7.00
C ALA A 214 -12.02 1.53 7.91
N GLY A 215 -10.89 1.12 7.35
CA GLY A 215 -9.86 0.41 8.10
C GLY A 215 -10.30 -1.00 8.50
N TYR A 216 -10.91 -1.72 7.56
CA TYR A 216 -11.56 -3.01 7.81
C TYR A 216 -10.85 -4.15 7.09
N ALA A 217 -9.78 -4.68 7.69
CA ALA A 217 -9.09 -5.87 7.19
C ALA A 217 -9.97 -7.14 7.29
N ASP A 218 -9.61 -8.17 6.52
CA ASP A 218 -10.11 -9.54 6.62
C ASP A 218 -11.59 -9.84 6.31
N GLN A 219 -11.90 -11.15 6.32
CA GLN A 219 -13.12 -11.73 5.80
C GLN A 219 -14.35 -11.45 6.68
N GLN A 220 -15.23 -10.65 6.11
CA GLN A 220 -16.67 -10.49 6.36
C GLN A 220 -17.19 -9.56 5.25
N LYS A 221 -18.45 -9.71 4.86
CA LYS A 221 -19.05 -8.79 3.88
C LYS A 221 -19.11 -7.39 4.46
N VAL A 222 -18.84 -6.38 3.63
CA VAL A 222 -18.98 -4.98 4.04
C VAL A 222 -20.45 -4.69 4.34
N GLY A 223 -20.72 -4.20 5.55
CA GLY A 223 -22.05 -3.86 6.03
C GLY A 223 -22.24 -2.35 6.26
N PRO A 224 -23.42 -1.94 6.77
CA PRO A 224 -23.73 -0.55 7.04
C PRO A 224 -22.72 0.13 7.99
N ALA A 225 -22.26 -0.58 9.02
CA ALA A 225 -21.32 -0.05 10.00
C ALA A 225 -19.95 0.29 9.38
N GLN A 226 -19.46 -0.54 8.45
CA GLN A 226 -18.22 -0.27 7.71
C GLN A 226 -18.39 0.92 6.78
N PHE A 227 -19.53 1.03 6.09
CA PHE A 227 -19.86 2.18 5.26
C PHE A 227 -19.90 3.49 6.06
N GLU A 228 -20.61 3.50 7.20
CA GLU A 228 -20.68 4.67 8.07
C GLU A 228 -19.31 5.07 8.60
N LYS A 229 -18.47 4.09 8.98
CA LYS A 229 -17.09 4.34 9.40
C LYS A 229 -16.23 4.92 8.28
N ALA A 230 -16.33 4.37 7.07
CA ALA A 230 -15.64 4.90 5.90
C ALA A 230 -16.04 6.36 5.63
N LEU A 231 -17.35 6.64 5.63
CA LEU A 231 -17.87 8.00 5.40
C LEU A 231 -17.39 8.98 6.48
N LYS A 232 -17.43 8.58 7.75
CA LYS A 232 -16.90 9.38 8.86
C LYS A 232 -15.41 9.67 8.67
N ASN A 233 -14.61 8.66 8.32
CA ASN A 233 -13.19 8.85 8.09
C ASN A 233 -12.94 9.82 6.92
N VAL A 234 -13.68 9.67 5.81
CA VAL A 234 -13.64 10.60 4.67
C VAL A 234 -13.89 12.04 5.13
N ASP A 235 -14.86 12.25 6.02
CA ASP A 235 -15.23 13.58 6.52
C ASP A 235 -14.21 14.19 7.50
N SER A 236 -13.58 13.39 8.37
CA SER A 236 -12.73 13.92 9.45
C SER A 236 -11.23 13.84 9.18
N GLU A 237 -10.77 12.87 8.38
CA GLU A 237 -9.35 12.49 8.34
C GLU A 237 -8.67 12.77 6.99
N PHE A 238 -9.45 12.79 5.91
CA PHE A 238 -8.91 12.99 4.56
C PHE A 238 -8.81 14.47 4.23
N ALA A 239 -7.61 14.90 3.85
CA ALA A 239 -7.43 16.20 3.25
C ALA A 239 -7.99 16.23 1.81
N TYR A 240 -7.85 15.12 1.09
CA TYR A 240 -8.31 15.02 -0.29
C TYR A 240 -8.48 13.57 -0.74
N ILE A 241 -9.51 13.31 -1.53
CA ILE A 241 -9.67 12.07 -2.28
C ILE A 241 -9.95 12.42 -3.74
N GLY A 242 -9.00 12.09 -4.62
CA GLY A 242 -9.17 12.27 -6.06
C GLY A 242 -9.87 11.09 -6.72
N THR A 243 -10.16 11.22 -8.01
CA THR A 243 -10.68 10.12 -8.83
C THR A 243 -9.74 9.79 -10.00
N VAL A 244 -9.76 8.55 -10.47
CA VAL A 244 -9.01 8.12 -11.67
C VAL A 244 -9.53 8.82 -12.92
N GLU A 245 -10.83 9.07 -12.98
CA GLU A 245 -11.55 9.74 -14.07
C GLU A 245 -11.04 11.17 -14.26
N ASN A 246 -10.60 11.81 -13.18
CA ASN A 246 -9.99 13.14 -13.17
C ASN A 246 -8.51 13.07 -12.74
N TYR A 247 -7.77 12.03 -13.13
CA TYR A 247 -6.44 11.75 -12.58
C TYR A 247 -5.46 12.92 -12.67
N ARG A 248 -5.50 13.69 -13.76
CA ARG A 248 -4.64 14.88 -13.92
C ARG A 248 -4.91 15.89 -12.82
N GLN A 249 -6.17 16.26 -12.62
CA GLN A 249 -6.62 17.20 -11.59
C GLN A 249 -6.36 16.63 -10.19
N SER A 250 -6.57 15.32 -10.00
CA SER A 250 -6.22 14.62 -8.77
C SER A 250 -4.73 14.79 -8.44
N LEU A 251 -3.84 14.63 -9.42
CA LEU A 251 -2.40 14.79 -9.22
C LEU A 251 -2.00 16.27 -8.97
N GLU A 252 -2.64 17.23 -9.64
CA GLU A 252 -2.44 18.67 -9.39
C GLU A 252 -2.84 19.04 -7.96
N ALA A 253 -3.97 18.52 -7.46
CA ALA A 253 -4.40 18.72 -6.08
C ALA A 253 -3.43 18.08 -5.07
N ILE A 254 -2.99 16.83 -5.33
CA ILE A 254 -2.00 16.15 -4.48
C ILE A 254 -0.68 16.92 -4.46
N SER A 255 -0.21 17.38 -5.61
CA SER A 255 1.00 18.19 -5.74
C SER A 255 0.93 19.45 -4.86
N PHE A 256 -0.23 20.12 -4.85
CA PHE A 256 -0.46 21.26 -3.97
C PHE A 256 -0.43 20.88 -2.48
N TYR A 257 -1.14 19.83 -2.07
CA TYR A 257 -1.15 19.38 -0.67
C TYR A 257 0.25 19.00 -0.17
N LEU A 258 1.09 18.45 -1.04
CA LEU A 258 2.47 18.10 -0.73
C LEU A 258 3.43 19.30 -0.81
N GLY A 259 3.02 20.41 -1.43
CA GLY A 259 3.90 21.54 -1.72
C GLY A 259 5.06 21.15 -2.65
N LYS A 260 4.86 20.16 -3.52
CA LYS A 260 5.86 19.58 -4.42
C LYS A 260 5.27 19.39 -5.81
N GLU A 261 5.95 19.84 -6.85
CA GLU A 261 5.53 19.58 -8.23
C GLU A 261 5.70 18.10 -8.55
N LEU A 262 4.61 17.45 -8.97
CA LEU A 262 4.61 16.04 -9.33
C LEU A 262 4.51 15.88 -10.85
N PRO A 263 5.35 15.05 -11.49
CA PRO A 263 5.29 14.85 -12.92
C PRO A 263 4.00 14.11 -13.32
N HIS A 264 3.32 14.63 -14.34
CA HIS A 264 2.16 13.98 -14.92
C HIS A 264 2.59 12.82 -15.83
N ARG A 265 2.40 11.59 -15.36
CA ARG A 265 2.56 10.38 -16.18
C ARG A 265 1.43 9.41 -15.86
N VAL A 266 0.83 8.82 -16.89
CA VAL A 266 -0.20 7.78 -16.74
C VAL A 266 0.37 6.45 -17.22
N ASP A 267 0.52 5.50 -16.30
CA ASP A 267 0.95 4.14 -16.59
C ASP A 267 -0.20 3.15 -16.37
N ASN A 268 -0.78 2.66 -17.47
CA ASN A 268 -1.81 1.61 -17.44
C ASN A 268 -1.14 0.23 -17.46
N VAL A 269 -1.24 -0.49 -16.34
CA VAL A 269 -0.60 -1.81 -16.17
C VAL A 269 -1.46 -2.96 -16.70
N THR A 270 -2.78 -2.79 -16.76
CA THR A 270 -3.68 -3.80 -17.34
C THR A 270 -3.63 -3.68 -18.86
N PRO A 271 -3.30 -4.76 -19.61
CA PRO A 271 -3.27 -4.72 -21.05
C PRO A 271 -4.68 -4.54 -21.65
N VAL A 272 -4.75 -3.93 -22.83
CA VAL A 272 -5.97 -3.94 -23.64
C VAL A 272 -6.26 -5.39 -24.05
N SER A 273 -7.52 -5.81 -23.94
CA SER A 273 -7.94 -7.17 -24.32
C SER A 273 -9.27 -7.14 -25.08
N ASN A 274 -9.51 -8.18 -25.88
CA ASN A 274 -10.80 -8.37 -26.56
C ASN A 274 -11.95 -8.50 -25.56
N GLU A 275 -11.70 -9.12 -24.41
CA GLU A 275 -12.69 -9.22 -23.33
C GLU A 275 -13.04 -7.82 -22.80
N MET A 276 -12.05 -6.97 -22.52
CA MET A 276 -12.31 -5.59 -22.08
C MET A 276 -13.17 -4.82 -23.09
N ALA A 277 -12.89 -4.97 -24.39
CA ALA A 277 -13.63 -4.29 -25.44
C ALA A 277 -15.07 -4.83 -25.63
N ALA A 278 -15.32 -6.09 -25.26
CA ALA A 278 -16.61 -6.74 -25.39
C ALA A 278 -17.52 -6.56 -24.16
N LEU A 279 -17.00 -6.07 -23.03
CA LEU A 279 -17.78 -5.87 -21.81
C LEU A 279 -18.76 -4.71 -21.97
N ASP A 280 -20.05 -4.97 -21.73
CA ASP A 280 -21.05 -3.92 -21.52
C ASP A 280 -20.99 -3.44 -20.07
N ARG A 281 -20.50 -2.21 -19.88
CA ARG A 281 -20.40 -1.59 -18.55
C ARG A 281 -21.75 -1.48 -17.84
N ASN A 282 -22.84 -1.25 -18.57
CA ASN A 282 -24.17 -1.13 -17.96
C ASN A 282 -24.64 -2.48 -17.43
N GLU A 283 -24.43 -3.56 -18.19
CA GLU A 283 -24.73 -4.91 -17.72
C GLU A 283 -23.92 -5.26 -16.47
N VAL A 284 -22.62 -4.91 -16.47
CA VAL A 284 -21.76 -5.09 -15.29
C VAL A 284 -22.28 -4.29 -14.09
N ALA A 285 -22.63 -3.03 -14.29
CA ALA A 285 -23.18 -2.19 -13.24
C ALA A 285 -24.46 -2.79 -12.65
N GLU A 286 -25.40 -3.25 -13.49
CA GLU A 286 -26.66 -3.82 -13.03
C GLU A 286 -26.45 -5.11 -12.23
N ARG A 287 -25.66 -6.06 -12.75
CA ARG A 287 -25.45 -7.35 -12.10
C ARG A 287 -24.62 -7.24 -10.82
N LEU A 288 -23.65 -6.33 -10.79
CA LEU A 288 -22.76 -6.18 -9.64
C LEU A 288 -23.26 -5.18 -8.58
N ARG A 289 -24.33 -4.42 -8.86
CA ARG A 289 -24.91 -3.42 -7.95
C ARG A 289 -25.10 -3.91 -6.50
N PRO A 290 -25.60 -5.13 -6.22
CA PRO A 290 -25.77 -5.59 -4.84
C PRO A 290 -24.44 -5.69 -4.08
N ARG A 291 -23.37 -6.11 -4.76
CA ARG A 291 -22.02 -6.29 -4.19
C ARG A 291 -21.22 -5.00 -4.09
N LEU A 292 -21.58 -3.99 -4.87
CA LEU A 292 -20.89 -2.69 -4.91
C LEU A 292 -21.71 -1.57 -4.27
N SER A 293 -22.82 -1.89 -3.59
CA SER A 293 -23.81 -0.91 -3.15
C SER A 293 -23.28 0.15 -2.19
N TYR A 294 -22.31 -0.17 -1.33
CA TYR A 294 -21.68 0.79 -0.43
C TYR A 294 -20.57 1.57 -1.13
N ASP A 295 -19.80 0.94 -2.00
CA ASP A 295 -18.81 1.67 -2.81
C ASP A 295 -19.47 2.69 -3.74
N LEU A 296 -20.62 2.37 -4.33
CA LEU A 296 -21.40 3.31 -5.15
C LEU A 296 -21.83 4.54 -4.35
N LYS A 297 -22.41 4.33 -3.16
CA LYS A 297 -22.81 5.42 -2.26
C LYS A 297 -21.61 6.24 -1.78
N LEU A 298 -20.51 5.57 -1.44
CA LEU A 298 -19.31 6.21 -0.93
C LEU A 298 -18.62 7.03 -2.02
N TYR A 299 -18.56 6.50 -3.25
CA TYR A 299 -18.00 7.19 -4.40
C TYR A 299 -18.80 8.46 -4.73
N GLU A 300 -20.12 8.39 -4.74
CA GLU A 300 -20.98 9.58 -4.90
C GLU A 300 -20.69 10.62 -3.81
N ALA A 301 -20.66 10.18 -2.55
CA ALA A 301 -20.34 11.04 -1.41
C ALA A 301 -18.97 11.70 -1.53
N ILE A 302 -17.96 10.97 -2.01
CA ILE A 302 -16.60 11.48 -2.27
C ILE A 302 -16.62 12.53 -3.39
N CYS A 303 -17.28 12.26 -4.52
CA CYS A 303 -17.38 13.20 -5.63
C CYS A 303 -18.08 14.50 -5.24
N GLN A 304 -19.04 14.45 -4.31
CA GLN A 304 -19.68 15.65 -3.77
C GLN A 304 -18.74 16.48 -2.87
N ARG A 305 -17.88 15.82 -2.08
CA ARG A 305 -16.93 16.47 -1.16
C ARG A 305 -15.71 17.03 -1.87
N PHE A 306 -15.22 16.28 -2.85
CA PHE A 306 -14.01 16.55 -3.61
C PHE A 306 -14.33 16.52 -5.11
N PRO A 307 -15.10 17.50 -5.63
CA PRO A 307 -15.39 17.57 -7.06
C PRO A 307 -14.10 17.71 -7.88
N GLY A 308 -14.15 17.38 -9.18
CA GLY A 308 -12.96 17.39 -10.05
C GLY A 308 -12.28 18.76 -10.16
N ASP A 309 -13.00 19.85 -9.89
CA ASP A 309 -12.52 21.22 -9.84
C ASP A 309 -12.28 21.75 -8.41
N TYR A 310 -12.40 20.89 -7.39
CA TYR A 310 -12.26 21.22 -5.96
C TYR A 310 -11.05 22.12 -5.69
N PHE A 311 -9.92 21.76 -6.30
CA PHE A 311 -8.68 22.49 -6.11
C PHE A 311 -8.72 23.91 -6.72
N PHE A 312 -9.28 24.05 -7.92
CA PHE A 312 -9.40 25.36 -8.57
C PHE A 312 -10.36 26.28 -7.82
N ALA A 313 -11.48 25.73 -7.33
CA ALA A 313 -12.43 26.47 -6.50
C ALA A 313 -11.79 26.93 -5.18
N THR A 314 -11.05 26.04 -4.50
CA THR A 314 -10.39 26.35 -3.22
C THR A 314 -9.27 27.38 -3.38
N ARG A 315 -8.48 27.29 -4.46
CA ARG A 315 -7.40 28.25 -4.76
C ARG A 315 -7.95 29.63 -5.13
N ALA A 316 -9.05 29.69 -5.87
CA ALA A 316 -9.70 30.96 -6.19
C ALA A 316 -10.22 31.66 -4.93
N GLN A 317 -10.73 30.92 -3.96
CA GLN A 317 -11.19 31.45 -2.67
C GLN A 317 -10.02 31.94 -1.79
N SER A 318 -8.89 31.23 -1.78
CA SER A 318 -7.72 31.64 -0.97
C SER A 318 -6.91 32.80 -1.55
N GLN A 319 -7.04 33.09 -2.85
CA GLN A 319 -6.44 34.27 -3.49
C GLN A 319 -7.35 35.52 -3.46
N ALA A 320 -8.62 35.36 -3.10
CA ALA A 320 -9.61 36.43 -3.04
C ALA A 320 -9.80 37.03 -1.63
N GLY A 321 -9.11 36.49 -0.61
CA GLY A 321 -9.10 36.99 0.78
C GLY A 321 -7.70 37.33 1.23
#